data_AF-A0A161UVR0-F1
#
_entry.id   AF-A0A161UVR0-F1
#
_cell.length_a   1.000
_cell.length_b   1.000
_cell.length_c   1.000
_cell.angle_alpha   90.00
_cell.angle_beta   90.00
_cell.angle_gamma   90.00
#
_symmetry.space_group_name_H-M   'P 1'
#
loop_
_entity.id
_entity.type
_entity.pdbx_description
1 polymer ?
#
loop_
_entity_poly.entity_id
_entity_poly.type
_entity_poly.pdbx_seq_one_letter_code
_entity_poly.pdbx_strand_id
1 'polypeptide(L)'
;MSSRGLSLSLILFALLTLFSCKKEIGTKDVEVEAIVKDTTSFKMYEMSPLASLMEEMHAKGLFLKAQIEEGKTDFGTWPEKHKEILTAKMTDPSDMDLFFTYQAEEYLRLEKILYENVKGDKKEQFNNLINSCLGCHQKKCGGPIPRIKKLLIK
;
A
#
# COMPACT_ATOMS: atom_id res chain seq x y z
N MET A 1 -60.14 -11.78 -8.25
CA MET A 1 -59.41 -12.76 -9.08
C MET A 1 -58.98 -12.02 -10.34
N SER A 2 -57.72 -11.90 -10.75
CA SER A 2 -56.58 -12.79 -10.57
C SER A 2 -55.31 -11.92 -10.59
N SER A 3 -54.67 -11.75 -9.43
CA SER A 3 -53.22 -11.70 -9.39
C SER A 3 -52.71 -13.11 -9.67
N ARG A 4 -51.52 -13.23 -10.29
CA ARG A 4 -50.78 -14.46 -10.67
C ARG A 4 -50.67 -14.63 -12.19
N GLY A 5 -49.78 -13.86 -12.80
CA GLY A 5 -49.40 -14.08 -14.19
C GLY A 5 -47.96 -13.65 -14.50
N LEU A 6 -47.41 -12.70 -13.75
CA LEU A 6 -46.12 -12.10 -14.09
C LEU A 6 -44.91 -12.70 -13.34
N SER A 7 -45.14 -13.57 -12.35
CA SER A 7 -44.06 -14.15 -11.52
C SER A 7 -43.57 -15.53 -12.00
N LEU A 8 -44.16 -16.12 -13.04
CA LEU A 8 -43.79 -17.46 -13.51
C LEU A 8 -42.83 -17.46 -14.71
N SER A 9 -42.69 -16.32 -15.41
CA SER A 9 -41.81 -16.21 -16.59
C SER A 9 -40.34 -15.90 -16.24
N LEU A 10 -40.04 -15.46 -15.01
CA LEU A 10 -38.69 -15.06 -14.60
C LEU A 10 -37.92 -16.17 -13.85
N ILE A 11 -38.60 -17.24 -13.46
CA ILE A 11 -38.00 -18.39 -12.73
C ILE A 11 -37.47 -19.46 -13.71
N LEU A 12 -37.93 -19.47 -14.97
CA LEU A 12 -37.53 -20.47 -15.96
C LEU A 12 -36.19 -20.15 -16.67
N PHE A 13 -35.70 -18.90 -16.59
CA PHE A 13 -34.43 -18.51 -17.21
C PHE A 13 -33.22 -18.60 -16.26
N ALA A 14 -33.46 -18.85 -14.96
CA ALA A 14 -32.43 -18.88 -13.91
C ALA A 14 -31.90 -20.30 -13.60
N LEU A 15 -32.38 -21.35 -14.29
CA LEU A 15 -32.05 -22.75 -13.98
C LEU A 15 -31.19 -23.47 -15.02
N LEU A 16 -30.64 -22.75 -16.02
CA LEU A 16 -29.95 -23.34 -17.19
C LEU A 16 -28.44 -23.09 -17.27
N THR A 17 -27.79 -22.59 -16.21
CA THR A 17 -26.33 -22.30 -16.24
C THR A 17 -25.47 -23.17 -15.31
N LEU A 18 -26.01 -24.24 -14.70
CA LEU A 18 -25.28 -25.09 -13.76
C LEU A 18 -24.79 -26.45 -14.31
N PHE A 19 -24.76 -26.66 -15.63
CA PHE A 19 -24.23 -27.90 -16.21
C PHE A 19 -23.28 -27.64 -17.38
N SER A 20 -22.04 -27.21 -17.09
CA SER A 20 -20.93 -27.49 -18.00
C SER A 20 -19.57 -27.36 -17.33
N CYS A 21 -19.16 -28.44 -16.64
CA CYS A 21 -17.74 -28.82 -16.54
C CYS A 21 -17.64 -30.26 -16.03
N LYS A 22 -17.92 -31.25 -16.91
CA LYS A 22 -17.53 -32.64 -16.70
C LYS A 22 -16.21 -32.85 -17.44
N LYS A 23 -15.08 -32.70 -16.72
CA LYS A 23 -13.76 -33.07 -17.23
C LYS A 23 -13.50 -34.51 -16.86
N GLU A 24 -13.61 -35.39 -17.85
CA GLU A 24 -13.19 -36.80 -17.77
C GLU A 24 -11.68 -36.84 -17.49
N ILE A 25 -11.28 -37.36 -16.32
CA ILE A 25 -9.89 -37.70 -16.02
C ILE A 25 -9.78 -39.21 -16.28
N GLY A 26 -9.30 -39.55 -17.47
CA GLY A 26 -8.90 -40.90 -17.80
C GLY A 26 -7.68 -41.30 -16.98
N THR A 27 -7.84 -42.36 -16.20
CA THR A 27 -6.75 -43.14 -15.61
C THR A 27 -5.83 -43.63 -16.72
N LYS A 28 -4.62 -43.06 -16.76
CA LYS A 28 -3.45 -43.74 -17.32
C LYS A 28 -2.40 -43.73 -16.23
N ASP A 29 -2.21 -44.89 -15.64
CA ASP A 29 -1.06 -45.23 -14.83
C ASP A 29 0.19 -44.95 -15.68
N VAL A 30 0.89 -43.87 -15.35
CA VAL A 30 2.25 -43.62 -15.79
C VAL A 30 3.06 -43.55 -14.51
N GLU A 31 3.91 -44.55 -14.36
CA GLU A 31 4.97 -44.64 -13.39
C GLU A 31 5.83 -43.36 -13.47
N VAL A 32 5.60 -42.42 -12.55
CA VAL A 32 6.41 -41.21 -12.42
C VAL A 32 7.57 -41.56 -11.50
N GLU A 33 8.73 -41.84 -12.10
CA GLU A 33 10.01 -41.71 -11.41
C GLU A 33 10.03 -40.34 -10.73
N ALA A 34 10.14 -40.36 -9.40
CA ALA A 34 10.22 -39.18 -8.58
C ALA A 34 11.55 -38.46 -8.85
N ILE A 35 11.57 -37.64 -9.90
CA ILE A 35 12.54 -36.56 -10.02
C ILE A 35 12.15 -35.55 -8.95
N VAL A 36 12.76 -35.69 -7.77
CA VAL A 36 12.84 -34.62 -6.76
C VAL A 36 13.62 -33.49 -7.41
N LYS A 37 12.93 -32.69 -8.21
CA LYS A 37 13.44 -31.45 -8.77
C LYS A 37 13.51 -30.48 -7.61
N ASP A 38 14.72 -30.39 -7.06
CA ASP A 38 15.23 -29.34 -6.19
C ASP A 38 14.26 -28.16 -6.07
N THR A 39 13.52 -28.14 -4.97
CA THR A 39 12.73 -26.98 -4.57
C THR A 39 13.72 -25.90 -4.18
N THR A 40 14.29 -25.22 -5.17
CA THR A 40 14.92 -23.91 -4.99
C THR A 40 13.94 -23.11 -4.15
N SER A 41 14.29 -22.87 -2.89
CA SER A 41 13.40 -22.27 -1.91
C SER A 41 12.93 -20.92 -2.43
N PHE A 42 11.72 -20.87 -2.99
CA PHE A 42 11.03 -19.63 -3.28
C PHE A 42 10.70 -19.01 -1.92
N LYS A 43 11.66 -18.29 -1.33
CA LYS A 43 11.38 -17.44 -0.18
C LYS A 43 10.48 -16.33 -0.68
N MET A 44 9.21 -16.35 -0.28
CA MET A 44 8.34 -15.20 -0.46
C MET A 44 9.00 -13.99 0.19
N TYR A 45 8.94 -12.86 -0.50
CA TYR A 45 9.46 -11.61 0.02
C TYR A 45 8.61 -11.16 1.22
N GLU A 46 9.23 -11.07 2.39
CA GLU A 46 8.62 -10.50 3.58
C GLU A 46 9.06 -9.04 3.73
N MET A 47 8.09 -8.16 3.94
CA MET A 47 8.37 -6.75 4.22
C MET A 47 9.04 -6.64 5.58
N SER A 48 10.14 -5.88 5.65
CA SER A 48 10.69 -5.49 6.94
C SER A 48 9.67 -4.60 7.70
N PRO A 49 9.76 -4.52 9.04
CA PRO A 49 8.94 -3.61 9.81
C PRO A 49 8.99 -2.15 9.29
N LEU A 50 10.18 -1.66 8.92
CA LEU A 50 10.32 -0.34 8.34
C LEU A 50 9.62 -0.23 6.98
N ALA A 51 9.76 -1.22 6.10
CA ALA A 51 9.08 -1.22 4.81
C ALA A 51 7.55 -1.19 4.97
N SER A 52 7.02 -1.90 5.97
CA SER A 52 5.59 -1.88 6.30
C SER A 52 5.14 -0.51 6.79
N LEU A 53 5.96 0.16 7.62
CA LEU A 53 5.71 1.54 8.05
C LEU A 53 5.72 2.52 6.87
N MET A 54 6.64 2.37 5.91
CA MET A 54 6.69 3.21 4.71
C MET A 54 5.42 3.09 3.86
N GLU A 55 4.83 1.90 3.76
CA GLU A 55 3.56 1.70 3.06
C GLU A 55 2.39 2.39 3.79
N GLU A 56 2.37 2.34 5.12
CA GLU A 56 1.39 3.09 5.93
C GLU A 56 1.54 4.60 5.74
N MET A 57 2.76 5.13 5.81
CA MET A 57 3.06 6.55 5.59
C MET A 57 2.67 6.98 4.17
N HIS A 58 2.88 6.14 3.16
CA HIS A 58 2.40 6.41 1.81
C HIS A 58 0.87 6.45 1.74
N ALA A 59 0.17 5.50 2.37
CA ALA A 59 -1.29 5.48 2.41
C ALA A 59 -1.83 6.75 3.11
N LYS A 60 -1.18 7.18 4.20
CA LYS A 60 -1.47 8.46 4.85
C LYS A 60 -1.25 9.64 3.90
N GLY A 61 -0.15 9.64 3.13
CA GLY A 61 0.12 10.66 2.12
C GLY A 61 -0.99 10.77 1.07
N LEU A 62 -1.53 9.65 0.59
CA LEU A 62 -2.69 9.65 -0.33
C LEU A 62 -3.92 10.29 0.30
N PHE A 63 -4.22 9.93 1.55
CA PHE A 63 -5.34 10.51 2.29
C PHE A 63 -5.16 12.02 2.47
N LEU A 64 -4.00 12.47 2.95
CA LEU A 64 -3.71 13.89 3.17
C LEU A 64 -3.80 14.69 1.87
N LYS A 65 -3.26 14.14 0.78
CA LYS A 65 -3.37 14.75 -0.55
C LYS A 65 -4.83 15.05 -0.92
N ALA A 66 -5.70 14.04 -0.82
CA ALA A 66 -7.11 14.19 -1.15
C ALA A 66 -7.79 15.26 -0.27
N GLN A 67 -7.51 15.26 1.04
CA GLN A 67 -8.06 16.24 1.97
C GLN A 67 -7.62 17.68 1.63
N ILE A 68 -6.36 17.86 1.26
CA ILE A 68 -5.82 19.17 0.87
C ILE A 68 -6.42 19.65 -0.46
N GLU A 69 -6.57 18.75 -1.44
CA GLU A 69 -7.22 19.06 -2.73
C GLU A 69 -8.70 19.45 -2.54
N GLU A 70 -9.36 18.95 -1.50
CA GLU A 70 -10.70 19.36 -1.07
C GLU A 70 -10.72 20.67 -0.25
N GLY A 71 -9.56 21.28 0.03
CA GLY A 71 -9.44 22.52 0.79
C GLY A 71 -9.48 22.36 2.31
N LYS A 72 -9.35 21.14 2.84
CA LYS A 72 -9.30 20.90 4.28
C LYS A 72 -7.95 21.33 4.85
N THR A 73 -7.99 21.93 6.05
CA THR A 73 -6.80 22.45 6.75
C THR A 73 -6.56 21.79 8.10
N ASP A 74 -7.52 21.02 8.59
CA ASP A 74 -7.42 20.20 9.80
C ASP A 74 -7.45 18.72 9.42
N PHE A 75 -6.45 17.96 9.88
CA PHE A 75 -6.27 16.54 9.59
C PHE A 75 -6.38 15.68 10.87
N GLY A 76 -6.79 16.27 11.99
CA GLY A 76 -6.85 15.64 13.30
C GLY A 76 -5.49 15.58 13.99
N THR A 77 -5.29 14.54 14.81
CA THR A 77 -4.05 14.39 15.59
C THR A 77 -2.90 13.87 14.74
N TRP A 78 -1.69 14.41 14.97
CA TRP A 78 -0.47 13.93 14.36
C TRP A 78 -0.24 12.43 14.68
N PRO A 79 0.09 11.59 13.67
CA PRO A 79 0.24 10.15 13.86
C PRO A 79 1.54 9.80 14.58
N GLU A 80 1.49 9.75 15.91
CA GLU A 80 2.63 9.39 16.78
C GLU A 80 3.33 8.06 16.39
N LYS A 81 2.61 7.13 15.75
CA LYS A 81 3.17 5.87 15.25
C LYS A 81 4.31 6.09 14.25
N HIS A 82 4.28 7.17 13.46
CA HIS A 82 5.33 7.44 12.48
C HIS A 82 6.71 7.63 13.13
N LYS A 83 6.79 7.94 14.44
CA LYS A 83 8.06 7.97 15.18
C LYS A 83 8.78 6.62 15.20
N GLU A 84 8.08 5.51 14.97
CA GLU A 84 8.68 4.19 14.82
C GLU A 84 9.67 4.14 13.65
N ILE A 85 9.66 5.10 12.73
CA ILE A 85 10.66 5.21 11.65
C ILE A 85 12.10 5.21 12.18
N LEU A 86 12.32 5.72 13.39
CA LEU A 86 13.64 5.81 14.01
C LEU A 86 14.12 4.48 14.62
N THR A 87 13.23 3.48 14.76
CA THR A 87 13.53 2.24 15.50
C THR A 87 13.09 0.97 14.78
N ALA A 88 12.20 1.07 13.79
CA ALA A 88 11.68 -0.06 13.04
C ALA A 88 12.83 -0.76 12.29
N LYS A 89 12.84 -2.10 12.36
CA LYS A 89 13.90 -2.90 11.74
C LYS A 89 13.88 -2.72 10.23
N MET A 90 15.05 -2.40 9.68
CA MET A 90 15.29 -2.34 8.24
C MET A 90 15.49 -3.73 7.63
N THR A 91 15.38 -3.81 6.31
CA THR A 91 15.78 -5.02 5.57
C THR A 91 17.29 -5.25 5.67
N ASP A 92 18.08 -4.19 5.53
CA ASP A 92 19.51 -4.16 5.83
C ASP A 92 19.77 -3.23 7.02
N PRO A 93 20.22 -3.75 8.18
CA PRO A 93 20.52 -2.91 9.34
C PRO A 93 21.60 -1.85 9.12
N SER A 94 22.50 -2.04 8.14
CA SER A 94 23.57 -1.08 7.84
C SER A 94 23.06 0.21 7.19
N ASP A 95 21.84 0.20 6.66
CA ASP A 95 21.19 1.40 6.13
C ASP A 95 20.78 2.39 7.23
N MET A 96 20.72 1.95 8.50
CA MET A 96 20.40 2.79 9.65
C MET A 96 21.61 3.59 10.13
N ASP A 97 21.99 4.59 9.34
CA ASP A 97 23.11 5.49 9.63
C ASP A 97 22.65 6.92 9.98
N LEU A 98 23.62 7.81 10.17
CA LEU A 98 23.36 9.22 10.49
C LEU A 98 22.54 9.93 9.41
N PHE A 99 22.72 9.58 8.13
CA PHE A 99 21.92 10.16 7.05
C PHE A 99 20.46 9.73 7.18
N PHE A 100 20.20 8.44 7.43
CA PHE A 100 18.84 7.96 7.65
C PHE A 100 18.19 8.66 8.84
N THR A 101 18.87 8.72 9.99
CA THR A 101 18.34 9.35 11.21
C THR A 101 17.96 10.82 10.95
N TYR A 102 18.84 11.59 10.31
CA TYR A 102 18.57 12.98 9.97
C TYR A 102 17.33 13.13 9.06
N GLN A 103 17.23 12.32 8.01
CA GLN A 103 16.10 12.36 7.09
C GLN A 103 14.78 11.95 7.77
N ALA A 104 14.84 10.95 8.66
CA ALA A 104 13.70 10.48 9.42
C ALA A 104 13.20 11.56 10.39
N GLU A 105 14.10 12.23 11.11
CA GLU A 105 13.76 13.37 11.98
C GLU A 105 13.18 14.54 11.19
N GLU A 106 13.76 14.86 10.04
CA GLU A 106 13.25 15.93 9.18
C GLU A 106 11.85 15.62 8.64
N TYR A 107 11.58 14.37 8.24
CA TYR A 107 10.23 13.92 7.89
C TYR A 107 9.25 14.16 9.05
N LEU A 108 9.59 13.71 10.27
CA LEU A 108 8.70 13.85 11.44
C LEU A 108 8.44 15.32 11.76
N ARG A 109 9.46 16.18 11.65
CA ARG A 109 9.33 17.62 11.85
C ARG A 109 8.37 18.25 10.84
N LEU A 110 8.53 17.93 9.55
CA LEU A 110 7.66 18.44 8.49
C LEU A 110 6.23 17.93 8.61
N GLU A 111 6.05 16.66 8.98
CA GLU A 111 4.74 16.10 9.21
C GLU A 111 4.05 16.79 10.38
N LYS A 112 4.76 17.00 11.49
CA LYS A 112 4.24 17.74 12.63
C LYS A 112 3.80 19.16 12.24
N ILE A 113 4.59 19.86 11.43
CA ILE A 113 4.20 21.18 10.88
C ILE A 113 2.92 21.10 10.07
N LEU A 114 2.78 20.10 9.20
CA LEU A 114 1.58 19.92 8.38
C LEU A 114 0.32 19.75 9.24
N TYR A 115 0.43 19.04 10.36
CA TYR A 115 -0.68 18.82 11.29
C TYR A 115 -0.98 20.04 12.18
N GLU A 116 0.05 20.68 12.74
CA GLU A 116 -0.11 21.70 13.79
C GLU A 116 -0.27 23.12 13.25
N ASN A 117 0.34 23.46 12.10
CA ASN A 117 0.26 24.80 11.53
C ASN A 117 -0.95 24.93 10.59
N VAL A 118 -2.15 25.02 11.18
CA VAL A 118 -3.44 25.14 10.45
C VAL A 118 -3.51 26.37 9.54
N LYS A 119 -2.83 27.47 9.91
CA LYS A 119 -2.84 28.74 9.15
C LYS A 119 -1.87 28.77 7.96
N GLY A 120 -0.94 27.82 7.87
CA GLY A 120 0.03 27.77 6.79
C GLY A 120 -0.54 27.22 5.49
N ASP A 121 0.17 27.43 4.39
CA ASP A 121 -0.16 26.82 3.10
C ASP A 121 -0.01 25.30 3.18
N LYS A 122 -1.15 24.59 3.20
CA LYS A 122 -1.17 23.13 3.32
C LYS A 122 -0.56 22.42 2.12
N LYS A 123 -0.70 22.97 0.92
CA LYS A 123 -0.09 22.43 -0.28
C LYS A 123 1.42 22.54 -0.19
N GLU A 124 1.94 23.70 0.23
CA GLU A 124 3.39 23.88 0.42
C GLU A 124 3.94 22.96 1.49
N GLN A 125 3.32 22.93 2.68
CA GLN A 125 3.71 22.06 3.79
C GLN A 125 3.73 20.58 3.39
N PHE A 126 2.69 20.13 2.70
CA PHE A 126 2.60 18.76 2.21
C PHE A 126 3.64 18.47 1.14
N ASN A 127 3.85 19.36 0.17
CA ASN A 127 4.88 19.18 -0.84
C ASN A 127 6.28 19.15 -0.21
N ASN A 128 6.55 19.92 0.84
CA ASN A 128 7.79 19.86 1.60
C ASN A 128 7.96 18.49 2.28
N LEU A 129 6.90 17.95 2.89
CA LEU A 129 6.90 16.59 3.44
C LEU A 129 7.21 15.54 2.37
N ILE A 130 6.55 15.58 1.21
CA ILE A 130 6.80 14.65 0.10
C ILE A 130 8.22 14.79 -0.47
N ASN A 131 8.75 16.01 -0.53
CA ASN A 131 10.13 16.24 -0.95
C ASN A 131 11.15 15.63 0.04
N SER A 132 10.87 15.63 1.34
CA SER A 132 11.69 14.91 2.32
C SER A 132 11.71 13.40 2.06
N CYS A 133 10.56 12.80 1.73
CA CYS A 133 10.50 11.40 1.30
C CYS A 133 11.42 11.15 0.09
N LEU A 134 11.34 12.01 -0.93
CA LEU A 134 12.17 11.91 -2.13
C LEU A 134 13.67 12.06 -1.82
N GLY A 135 14.04 12.98 -0.93
CA GLY A 135 15.44 13.19 -0.52
C GLY A 135 16.06 11.95 0.10
N CYS A 136 15.30 11.24 0.95
CA CYS A 136 15.75 9.97 1.53
C CYS A 136 15.86 8.87 0.47
N HIS A 137 14.80 8.67 -0.32
CA HIS A 137 14.71 7.59 -1.32
C HIS A 137 15.65 7.74 -2.52
N GLN A 138 16.12 8.96 -2.81
CA GLN A 138 17.15 9.17 -3.83
C GLN A 138 18.55 8.69 -3.40
N LYS A 139 18.79 8.53 -2.09
CA LYS A 139 20.12 8.26 -1.55
C LYS A 139 20.25 6.89 -0.89
N LYS A 140 19.23 6.44 -0.16
CA LYS A 140 19.30 5.25 0.68
C LYS A 140 18.65 4.04 0.05
N CYS A 141 17.33 4.07 0.04
CA CYS A 141 16.54 2.97 -0.45
C CYS A 141 15.90 3.41 -1.75
N GLY A 142 16.30 2.82 -2.88
CA GLY A 142 15.74 3.07 -4.21
C GLY A 142 14.27 2.66 -4.37
N GLY A 143 13.48 2.80 -3.30
CA GLY A 143 12.05 2.61 -3.23
C GLY A 143 11.31 3.40 -4.32
N PRO A 144 9.97 3.33 -4.35
CA PRO A 144 9.21 3.68 -5.54
C PRO A 144 9.11 5.20 -5.76
N ILE A 145 10.21 5.86 -6.14
CA ILE A 145 10.31 7.30 -6.45
C ILE A 145 9.18 7.77 -7.38
N PRO A 146 8.85 7.05 -8.49
CA PRO A 146 7.74 7.46 -9.35
C PRO A 146 6.39 7.47 -8.64
N ARG A 147 6.18 6.59 -7.65
CA ARG A 147 4.97 6.52 -6.85
C ARG A 147 4.90 7.69 -5.86
N ILE A 148 6.01 7.99 -5.18
CA ILE A 148 6.10 9.12 -4.24
C ILE A 148 5.87 10.46 -4.97
N LYS A 149 6.47 10.65 -6.16
CA LYS A 149 6.28 11.88 -6.95
C LYS A 149 4.82 12.17 -7.31
N LYS A 150 3.98 11.13 -7.44
CA LYS A 150 2.54 11.30 -7.72
C LYS A 150 1.77 11.92 -6.54
N LEU A 151 2.35 11.93 -5.34
CA LEU A 151 1.74 12.57 -4.18
C LEU A 151 1.81 14.10 -4.27
N LEU A 152 2.80 14.68 -4.96
CA LEU A 152 2.92 16.13 -5.10
C LEU A 152 1.63 16.77 -5.66
N ILE A 153 1.24 17.89 -5.07
CA ILE A 153 0.10 18.70 -5.47
C ILE A 153 0.62 19.86 -6.34
N LYS A 154 0.05 20.01 -7.54
CA LYS A 154 0.45 21.03 -8.53
C LYS A 154 -0.11 22.40 -8.21
#